data_AF-A0A819LBM6-F1
#
_entry.id   AF-A0A819LBM6-F1
#
_cell.length_a   1.000
_cell.length_b   1.000
_cell.length_c   1.000
_cell.angle_alpha   90.00
_cell.angle_beta   90.00
_cell.angle_gamma   90.00
#
_symmetry.space_group_name_H-M   'P 1'
#
loop_
_entity.id
_entity.type
_entity.pdbx_description
1 polymer ?
#
loop_
_entity_poly.entity_id
_entity_poly.type
_entity_poly.pdbx_seq_one_letter_code
_entity_poly.pdbx_strand_id
1 'polypeptide(L)'
;MELFHAISKANLNTKALAVGLDILKSSHIRKKKAAEYFGYSEPISRSYENKEIKTVKYTYVPFLRSLANYLQLPEVQADLHRVPPDYDTNCIQDTHDGIFARNHPDFQRATYLKIELNSDDLTVTNPISHRAHSIFFFYWSLLNVSREKRSKQTSKRLIAACPKWARKYNSLCHTIDDFLMGINQLSSTGSLKTNYKKIKIYFRKLGITININGNDVTYFGGLFISLGDYPAQMSLNGFKESVAATHFCHLCDIQHDNLEEDISYDFPAITLSQYRERKLYPGKMKFKFHFMTHFPVIMKDFGPLPYTSCLATERKHQFFKGNKVRNLKNPSLMLARRHELWICINDHSHDGSLSHTALSNGSHGVLDNRQPITDGQIQFVISNLPKLPFKPLSTLKTLTVKGYKYSHNSVLNVSKDHFPSLPIVGKIKWMLYDGNSCALICNMYTVKGYVQQLRAFEVQETNKMDCFILDDISYKKPLKLVCLNGSFYFPLHPYGKSFTTI
;
A
#
# COMPACT_ATOMS: atom_id res chain seq x y z
N MET A 1 -7.72 24.69 -9.76
CA MET A 1 -8.31 23.33 -9.75
C MET A 1 -8.76 22.82 -11.12
N GLU A 2 -9.33 23.64 -12.00
CA GLU A 2 -9.96 23.16 -13.26
C GLU A 2 -9.03 22.37 -14.19
N LEU A 3 -7.81 22.87 -14.44
CA LEU A 3 -6.79 22.18 -15.25
C LEU A 3 -6.54 20.74 -14.78
N PHE A 4 -6.49 20.55 -13.46
CA PHE A 4 -6.30 19.24 -12.82
C PHE A 4 -7.54 18.34 -13.01
N HIS A 5 -8.74 18.89 -12.79
CA HIS A 5 -10.01 18.20 -13.00
C HIS A 5 -10.22 17.78 -14.47
N ALA A 6 -9.69 18.54 -15.42
CA ALA A 6 -9.71 18.23 -16.84
C ALA A 6 -8.68 17.16 -17.22
N ILE A 7 -7.48 17.18 -16.62
CA ILE A 7 -6.47 16.11 -16.78
C ILE A 7 -7.00 14.77 -16.25
N SER A 8 -7.77 14.77 -15.14
CA SER A 8 -8.36 13.54 -14.60
C SER A 8 -9.61 13.06 -15.36
N LYS A 9 -10.51 13.96 -15.77
CA LYS A 9 -11.67 13.62 -16.63
C LYS A 9 -11.25 13.15 -18.03
N ALA A 10 -10.07 13.54 -18.51
CA ALA A 10 -9.49 13.10 -19.78
C ALA A 10 -9.05 11.62 -19.74
N ASN A 11 -10.02 10.70 -19.73
CA ASN A 11 -9.81 9.28 -20.07
C ASN A 11 -8.95 9.20 -21.34
N LEU A 12 -7.80 8.53 -21.24
CA LEU A 12 -6.50 9.06 -21.71
C LEU A 12 -6.27 9.10 -23.24
N ASN A 13 -7.32 8.89 -24.03
CA ASN A 13 -7.36 9.07 -25.49
C ASN A 13 -8.63 9.75 -26.04
N THR A 14 -9.70 9.99 -25.25
CA THR A 14 -11.02 10.37 -25.83
C THR A 14 -11.83 11.45 -25.10
N LYS A 15 -11.66 11.70 -23.79
CA LYS A 15 -12.61 12.58 -23.06
C LYS A 15 -12.22 14.06 -22.91
N ALA A 16 -11.06 14.50 -23.43
CA ALA A 16 -10.64 15.91 -23.33
C ALA A 16 -11.58 16.90 -24.05
N LEU A 17 -12.23 16.48 -25.15
CA LEU A 17 -13.19 17.29 -25.90
C LEU A 17 -14.49 17.59 -25.13
N ALA A 18 -14.84 16.79 -24.13
CA ALA A 18 -16.14 16.86 -23.45
C ALA A 18 -16.19 17.90 -22.30
N VAL A 19 -15.17 18.75 -22.15
CA VAL A 19 -15.04 19.71 -21.03
C VAL A 19 -14.65 21.12 -21.52
N GLY A 20 -14.76 21.41 -22.82
CA GLY A 20 -14.47 22.74 -23.40
C GLY A 20 -13.03 23.26 -23.31
N LEU A 21 -12.15 22.56 -22.58
CA LEU A 21 -10.78 22.99 -22.31
C LEU A 21 -9.83 22.69 -23.47
N ASP A 22 -9.91 23.56 -24.47
CA ASP A 22 -9.06 23.64 -25.66
C ASP A 22 -7.55 23.53 -25.36
N ILE A 23 -7.15 24.00 -24.17
CA ILE A 23 -5.79 23.99 -23.61
C ILE A 23 -5.18 22.57 -23.46
N LEU A 24 -5.97 21.50 -23.49
CA LEU A 24 -5.50 20.12 -23.23
C LEU A 24 -5.64 19.16 -24.41
N LYS A 25 -5.85 19.66 -25.64
CA LYS A 25 -6.10 18.85 -26.86
C LYS A 25 -5.11 17.68 -27.05
N SER A 26 -3.80 17.93 -27.03
CA SER A 26 -2.79 16.89 -27.35
C SER A 26 -2.21 16.17 -26.12
N SER A 27 -1.79 14.91 -26.32
CA SER A 27 -1.09 14.11 -25.30
C SER A 27 0.25 14.74 -24.87
N HIS A 28 0.92 15.46 -25.78
CA HIS A 28 2.14 16.20 -25.49
C HIS A 28 1.88 17.38 -24.54
N ILE A 29 0.83 18.17 -24.78
CA ILE A 29 0.49 19.31 -23.91
C ILE A 29 0.08 18.83 -22.51
N ARG A 30 -0.73 17.76 -22.42
CA ARG A 30 -1.10 17.13 -21.13
C ARG A 30 0.14 16.71 -20.32
N LYS A 31 1.16 16.14 -20.97
CA LYS A 31 2.44 15.82 -20.33
C LYS A 31 3.26 17.04 -19.91
N LYS A 32 3.39 18.05 -20.77
CA LYS A 32 4.12 19.29 -20.45
C LYS A 32 3.54 19.93 -19.20
N LYS A 33 2.21 20.09 -19.15
CA LYS A 33 1.49 20.65 -17.99
C LYS A 33 1.53 19.75 -16.75
N ALA A 34 1.62 18.42 -16.89
CA ALA A 34 1.85 17.52 -15.76
C ALA A 34 3.27 17.61 -15.19
N ALA A 35 4.29 17.85 -16.03
CA ALA A 35 5.67 18.09 -15.59
C ALA A 35 5.85 19.48 -14.95
N GLU A 36 5.06 20.46 -15.40
CA GLU A 36 5.09 21.86 -14.96
C GLU A 36 4.41 22.07 -13.59
N TYR A 37 3.30 21.37 -13.30
CA TYR A 37 2.49 21.63 -12.10
C TYR A 37 2.28 20.44 -11.15
N PHE A 38 2.55 19.19 -11.57
CA PHE A 38 2.13 18.00 -10.83
C PHE A 38 3.24 16.95 -10.63
N GLY A 39 4.51 17.37 -10.68
CA GLY A 39 5.64 16.48 -10.34
C GLY A 39 5.84 15.29 -11.29
N TYR A 40 5.42 15.39 -12.56
CA TYR A 40 5.56 14.28 -13.49
C TYR A 40 7.03 13.94 -13.80
N SER A 41 7.37 12.66 -13.65
CA SER A 41 8.65 12.08 -14.07
C SER A 41 8.44 11.35 -15.39
N GLU A 42 9.00 11.85 -16.50
CA GLU A 42 8.87 11.19 -17.82
C GLU A 42 9.65 9.86 -17.81
N PRO A 43 8.99 8.71 -18.06
CA PRO A 43 9.69 7.43 -18.10
C PRO A 43 10.61 7.34 -19.32
N ILE A 44 11.86 6.97 -19.07
CA ILE A 44 12.92 6.86 -20.07
C ILE A 44 12.99 5.41 -20.54
N SER A 45 12.87 5.18 -21.85
CA SER A 45 13.11 3.86 -22.44
C SER A 45 14.54 3.79 -22.97
N ARG A 46 15.26 2.75 -22.57
CA ARG A 46 16.61 2.42 -23.03
C ARG A 46 16.65 0.98 -23.52
N SER A 47 17.79 0.61 -24.10
CA SER A 47 18.13 -0.78 -24.39
C SER A 47 19.60 -1.05 -24.14
N TYR A 48 19.89 -2.30 -23.81
CA TYR A 48 21.24 -2.85 -23.77
C TYR A 48 21.28 -4.12 -24.64
N GLU A 49 22.49 -4.53 -24.97
CA GLU A 49 22.75 -5.81 -25.66
C GLU A 49 23.35 -6.78 -24.65
N ASN A 50 22.95 -8.04 -24.74
CA ASN A 50 23.55 -9.13 -23.99
C ASN A 50 24.12 -10.13 -25.02
N LYS A 51 25.31 -10.68 -24.77
CA LYS A 51 25.95 -11.66 -25.68
C LYS A 51 25.05 -12.87 -25.95
N GLU A 52 24.18 -13.22 -25.00
CA GLU A 52 23.25 -14.34 -25.08
C GLU A 52 21.81 -13.92 -25.48
N ILE A 53 21.51 -12.61 -25.52
CA ILE A 53 20.15 -12.12 -25.82
C ILE A 53 20.15 -10.88 -26.73
N LYS A 54 19.40 -11.00 -27.84
CA LYS A 54 19.04 -9.89 -28.73
C LYS A 54 18.49 -8.70 -27.94
N THR A 55 18.94 -7.50 -28.31
CA THR A 55 18.68 -6.17 -27.72
C THR A 55 17.47 -6.09 -26.78
N VAL A 56 17.73 -6.05 -25.47
CA VAL A 56 16.67 -5.95 -24.45
C VAL A 56 16.19 -4.50 -24.36
N LYS A 57 14.90 -4.27 -24.55
CA LYS A 57 14.27 -2.95 -24.41
C LYS A 57 13.53 -2.87 -23.08
N TYR A 58 13.88 -1.87 -22.26
CA TYR A 58 13.27 -1.62 -20.96
C TYR A 58 12.80 -0.17 -20.83
N THR A 59 12.13 0.15 -19.74
CA THR A 59 11.77 1.52 -19.35
C THR A 59 11.96 1.68 -17.87
N TYR A 60 12.52 2.81 -17.44
CA TYR A 60 12.61 3.21 -16.04
C TYR A 60 12.01 4.59 -15.82
N VAL A 61 11.63 4.87 -14.58
CA VAL A 61 11.24 6.20 -14.09
C VAL A 61 12.41 6.72 -13.27
N PRO A 62 12.99 7.90 -13.58
CA PRO A 62 14.12 8.45 -12.83
C PRO A 62 13.83 8.51 -11.32
N PHE A 63 14.51 7.67 -10.54
CA PHE A 63 14.13 7.35 -9.16
C PHE A 63 14.20 8.57 -8.25
N LEU A 64 15.33 9.29 -8.23
CA LEU A 64 15.50 10.46 -7.37
C LEU A 64 14.50 11.58 -7.69
N ARG A 65 14.08 11.73 -8.95
CA ARG A 65 13.01 12.67 -9.34
C ARG A 65 11.65 12.21 -8.83
N SER A 66 11.31 10.92 -8.99
CA SER A 66 10.08 10.34 -8.45
C SER A 66 10.02 10.45 -6.92
N LEU A 67 11.15 10.28 -6.25
CA LEU A 67 11.31 10.42 -4.81
C LEU A 67 11.19 11.88 -4.35
N ALA A 68 11.93 12.81 -4.97
CA ALA A 68 11.85 14.23 -4.63
C ALA A 68 10.43 14.80 -4.79
N ASN A 69 9.71 14.34 -5.82
CA ASN A 69 8.31 14.74 -6.05
C ASN A 69 7.34 14.09 -5.04
N TYR A 70 7.66 12.90 -4.50
CA TYR A 70 6.88 12.29 -3.41
C TYR A 70 7.14 12.98 -2.07
N LEU A 71 8.38 13.39 -1.81
CA LEU A 71 8.78 14.08 -0.58
C LEU A 71 8.19 15.49 -0.47
N GLN A 72 7.88 16.14 -1.59
CA GLN A 72 7.18 17.44 -1.61
C GLN A 72 5.70 17.36 -1.18
N LEU A 73 5.10 16.17 -1.11
CA LEU A 73 3.68 16.04 -0.74
C LEU A 73 3.46 16.36 0.76
N PRO A 74 2.52 17.25 1.12
CA PRO A 74 2.30 17.65 2.51
C PRO A 74 1.97 16.48 3.44
N GLU A 75 1.23 15.47 2.96
CA GLU A 75 0.90 14.29 3.76
C GLU A 75 2.04 13.26 3.85
N VAL A 76 3.13 13.42 3.08
CA VAL A 76 4.38 12.68 3.26
C VAL A 76 5.29 13.42 4.23
N GLN A 77 5.38 14.75 4.16
CA GLN A 77 6.06 15.56 5.17
C GLN A 77 5.46 15.36 6.57
N ALA A 78 4.13 15.41 6.69
CA ALA A 78 3.41 15.13 7.95
C ALA A 78 3.56 13.68 8.45
N ASP A 79 4.11 12.77 7.63
CA ASP A 79 4.49 11.42 8.07
C ASP A 79 5.96 11.32 8.48
N LEU A 80 6.87 12.05 7.82
CA LEU A 80 8.29 12.10 8.14
C LEU A 80 8.56 12.84 9.45
N HIS A 81 7.81 13.91 9.74
CA HIS A 81 7.90 14.68 10.98
C HIS A 81 7.00 14.14 12.10
N ARG A 82 6.36 12.99 11.90
CA ARG A 82 5.58 12.33 12.97
C ARG A 82 6.54 11.76 14.02
N VAL A 83 6.45 12.28 15.25
CA VAL A 83 6.89 11.56 16.45
C VAL A 83 6.07 10.27 16.54
N PRO A 84 6.68 9.06 16.55
CA PRO A 84 5.96 7.84 16.83
C PRO A 84 5.28 7.96 18.20
N PRO A 85 3.99 7.62 18.35
CA PRO A 85 3.34 7.54 19.65
C PRO A 85 4.14 6.69 20.65
N ASP A 86 3.99 6.97 21.95
CA ASP A 86 4.50 6.09 23.01
C ASP A 86 3.80 4.73 22.96
N TYR A 87 4.39 3.83 22.17
CA TYR A 87 3.96 2.46 21.99
C TYR A 87 4.45 1.58 23.15
N ASP A 88 3.64 0.59 23.52
CA ASP A 88 4.02 -0.46 24.47
C ASP A 88 5.31 -1.15 23.97
N THR A 89 6.41 -0.97 24.71
CA THR A 89 7.76 -1.44 24.35
C THR A 89 7.88 -2.95 24.24
N ASN A 90 6.88 -3.69 24.73
CA ASN A 90 6.78 -5.14 24.63
C ASN A 90 6.16 -5.62 23.29
N CYS A 91 5.65 -4.70 22.47
CA CYS A 91 4.95 -5.02 21.21
C CYS A 91 5.70 -4.47 19.98
N ILE A 92 6.07 -5.36 19.05
CA ILE A 92 6.53 -4.97 17.71
C ILE A 92 5.29 -4.58 16.86
N GLN A 93 5.15 -3.32 16.47
CA GLN A 93 3.95 -2.77 15.83
C GLN A 93 4.14 -2.39 14.36
N ASP A 94 5.35 -2.05 13.94
CA ASP A 94 5.71 -1.65 12.57
C ASP A 94 7.18 -1.97 12.23
N THR A 95 7.64 -1.65 11.02
CA THR A 95 8.98 -2.00 10.51
C THR A 95 10.12 -1.17 11.11
N HIS A 96 9.85 -0.27 12.06
CA HIS A 96 10.88 0.45 12.83
C HIS A 96 11.19 -0.20 14.18
N ASP A 97 10.33 -1.12 14.65
CA ASP A 97 10.51 -1.85 15.91
C ASP A 97 11.37 -3.11 15.73
N GLY A 98 11.61 -3.52 14.48
CA GLY A 98 12.51 -4.62 14.15
C GLY A 98 13.95 -4.34 14.58
N ILE A 99 14.67 -5.36 15.03
CA ILE A 99 16.04 -5.24 15.56
C ILE A 99 17.00 -4.63 14.53
N PHE A 100 16.86 -4.96 13.24
CA PHE A 100 17.69 -4.37 12.18
C PHE A 100 17.45 -2.85 12.06
N ALA A 101 16.20 -2.40 12.16
CA ALA A 101 15.86 -0.98 12.14
C ALA A 101 16.37 -0.23 13.38
N ARG A 102 16.29 -0.85 14.57
CA ARG A 102 16.75 -0.27 15.85
C ARG A 102 18.26 -0.16 15.94
N ASN A 103 18.99 -1.19 15.51
CA ASN A 103 20.45 -1.26 15.67
C ASN A 103 21.23 -0.56 14.54
N HIS A 104 20.61 -0.24 13.40
CA HIS A 104 21.29 0.43 12.30
C HIS A 104 21.45 1.94 12.57
N PRO A 105 22.69 2.49 12.61
CA PRO A 105 22.98 3.83 13.15
C PRO A 105 22.13 4.99 12.60
N ASP A 106 21.75 4.92 11.32
CA ASP A 106 20.96 5.97 10.69
C ASP A 106 19.45 5.66 10.58
N PHE A 107 18.98 4.41 10.70
CA PHE A 107 17.56 4.09 10.39
C PHE A 107 16.55 4.62 11.43
N GLN A 108 17.03 5.07 12.59
CA GLN A 108 16.25 5.74 13.62
C GLN A 108 16.02 7.24 13.34
N ARG A 109 16.74 7.84 12.37
CA ARG A 109 16.69 9.28 12.09
C ARG A 109 15.54 9.60 11.14
N ALA A 110 14.72 10.59 11.48
CA ALA A 110 13.58 11.02 10.64
C ALA A 110 13.97 11.42 9.22
N THR A 111 15.16 12.01 9.05
CA THR A 111 15.75 12.39 7.76
C THR A 111 16.37 11.23 6.97
N TYR A 112 16.34 10.00 7.48
CA TYR A 112 16.82 8.81 6.78
C TYR A 112 15.67 7.97 6.21
N LEU A 113 15.64 7.88 4.89
CA LEU A 113 14.57 7.26 4.12
C LEU A 113 14.80 5.75 4.00
N LYS A 114 13.87 4.97 4.56
CA LYS A 114 13.82 3.50 4.47
C LYS A 114 13.09 3.11 3.19
N ILE A 115 13.81 2.69 2.16
CA ILE A 115 13.22 2.33 0.85
C ILE A 115 12.96 0.83 0.78
N GLU A 116 11.73 0.45 0.43
CA GLU A 116 11.36 -0.90 0.04
C GLU A 116 11.51 -1.06 -1.48
N LEU A 117 12.19 -2.11 -1.94
CA LEU A 117 12.17 -2.57 -3.33
C LEU A 117 11.17 -3.73 -3.46
N ASN A 118 10.30 -3.70 -4.47
CA ASN A 118 9.31 -4.74 -4.70
C ASN A 118 9.30 -5.18 -6.18
N SER A 119 9.26 -6.48 -6.47
CA SER A 119 9.25 -7.01 -7.84
C SER A 119 8.21 -8.11 -8.07
N ASP A 120 7.48 -8.02 -9.18
CA ASP A 120 6.40 -8.93 -9.56
C ASP A 120 6.20 -8.88 -11.09
N ASP A 121 5.60 -9.92 -11.69
CA ASP A 121 5.30 -9.93 -13.13
C ASP A 121 3.82 -9.97 -13.47
N LEU A 122 3.48 -9.32 -14.58
CA LEU A 122 2.11 -9.20 -15.05
C LEU A 122 2.04 -9.45 -16.55
N THR A 123 1.12 -10.33 -16.94
CA THR A 123 0.70 -10.46 -18.34
C THR A 123 -0.47 -9.53 -18.63
N VAL A 124 -0.27 -8.65 -19.61
CA VAL A 124 -1.30 -7.77 -20.17
C VAL A 124 -1.63 -8.17 -21.60
N THR A 125 -2.91 -8.16 -21.98
CA THR A 125 -3.36 -8.52 -23.33
C THR A 125 -3.65 -7.29 -24.19
N ASN A 126 -3.31 -7.36 -25.48
CA ASN A 126 -3.79 -6.40 -26.46
C ASN A 126 -5.20 -6.79 -26.92
N PRO A 127 -6.24 -5.97 -26.71
CA PRO A 127 -7.62 -6.31 -27.06
C PRO A 127 -7.95 -6.22 -28.56
N ILE A 128 -6.97 -5.88 -29.42
CA ILE A 128 -7.13 -5.80 -30.89
C ILE A 128 -6.50 -7.01 -31.58
N SER A 129 -5.38 -7.51 -31.05
CA SER A 129 -4.61 -8.62 -31.64
C SER A 129 -4.55 -9.87 -30.76
N HIS A 130 -5.23 -9.85 -29.62
CA HIS A 130 -5.22 -10.87 -28.55
C HIS A 130 -3.83 -11.20 -27.96
N ARG A 131 -2.75 -10.60 -28.48
CA ARG A 131 -1.36 -10.84 -28.08
C ARG A 131 -1.16 -10.53 -26.60
N ALA A 132 -0.68 -11.54 -25.86
CA ALA A 132 -0.19 -11.39 -24.51
C ALA A 132 1.22 -10.76 -24.49
N HIS A 133 1.46 -9.88 -23.53
CA HIS A 133 2.76 -9.32 -23.20
C HIS A 133 3.01 -9.51 -21.70
N SER A 134 3.90 -10.43 -21.34
CA SER A 134 4.36 -10.62 -19.95
C SER A 134 5.50 -9.64 -19.64
N ILE A 135 5.27 -8.77 -18.67
CA ILE A 135 6.16 -7.66 -18.29
C ILE A 135 6.50 -7.85 -16.81
N PHE A 136 7.80 -7.78 -16.49
CA PHE A 136 8.29 -7.77 -15.12
C PHE A 136 8.46 -6.32 -14.67
N PHE A 137 7.92 -6.01 -13.49
CA PHE A 137 7.87 -4.67 -12.93
C PHE A 137 8.70 -4.60 -11.64
N PHE A 138 9.35 -3.46 -11.46
CA PHE A 138 10.04 -3.08 -10.23
C PHE A 138 9.34 -1.84 -9.66
N TYR A 139 9.03 -1.88 -8.37
CA TYR A 139 8.37 -0.80 -7.63
C TYR A 139 9.19 -0.40 -6.41
N TRP A 140 8.99 0.84 -5.94
CA TRP A 140 9.51 1.31 -4.67
C TRP A 140 8.41 1.85 -3.75
N SER A 141 8.67 1.80 -2.43
CA SER A 141 7.86 2.45 -1.40
C SER A 141 8.75 3.06 -0.32
N LEU A 142 8.27 4.13 0.33
CA LEU A 142 8.91 4.74 1.48
C LEU A 142 8.32 4.17 2.78
N LEU A 143 9.12 3.47 3.58
CA LEU A 143 8.69 2.82 4.81
C LEU A 143 8.48 3.78 5.99
N ASN A 144 9.01 5.02 5.91
CA ASN A 144 8.74 6.09 6.88
C ASN A 144 7.27 6.58 6.83
N VAL A 145 6.53 6.29 5.75
CA VAL A 145 5.13 6.70 5.59
C VAL A 145 4.21 5.82 6.45
N SER A 146 3.12 6.38 6.96
CA SER A 146 2.12 5.68 7.77
C SER A 146 1.58 4.42 7.08
N ARG A 147 1.35 3.35 7.86
CA ARG A 147 0.84 2.05 7.38
C ARG A 147 -0.45 2.16 6.54
N GLU A 148 -1.38 3.04 6.91
CA GLU A 148 -2.62 3.27 6.15
C GLU A 148 -2.31 3.81 4.75
N LYS A 149 -1.39 4.79 4.63
CA LYS A 149 -0.97 5.36 3.35
C LYS A 149 -0.11 4.38 2.54
N ARG A 150 0.86 3.69 3.15
CA ARG A 150 1.65 2.62 2.50
C ARG A 150 0.81 1.52 1.86
N SER A 151 -0.37 1.24 2.44
CA SER A 151 -1.30 0.25 1.90
C SER A 151 -2.00 0.65 0.58
N LYS A 152 -1.90 1.92 0.17
CA LYS A 152 -2.50 2.47 -1.06
C LYS A 152 -1.66 2.12 -2.30
N GLN A 153 -2.33 1.93 -3.44
CA GLN A 153 -1.67 1.70 -4.73
C GLN A 153 -0.75 2.87 -5.15
N THR A 154 -0.98 4.10 -4.68
CA THR A 154 -0.13 5.28 -4.99
C THR A 154 1.25 5.21 -4.33
N SER A 155 1.35 4.65 -3.13
CA SER A 155 2.63 4.49 -2.40
C SER A 155 3.53 3.40 -2.98
N LYS A 156 3.03 2.57 -3.90
CA LYS A 156 3.83 1.67 -4.75
C LYS A 156 4.16 2.40 -6.05
N ARG A 157 5.28 3.13 -6.08
CA ARG A 157 5.75 3.92 -7.23
C ARG A 157 6.59 3.04 -8.16
N LEU A 158 6.67 3.38 -9.45
CA LEU A 158 7.37 2.57 -10.44
C LEU A 158 8.87 2.90 -10.42
N ILE A 159 9.71 1.88 -10.41
CA ILE A 159 11.14 1.97 -10.76
C ILE A 159 11.28 1.69 -12.25
N ALA A 160 10.92 0.48 -12.69
CA ALA A 160 11.20 0.01 -14.04
C ALA A 160 10.23 -1.09 -14.52
N ALA A 161 10.20 -1.28 -15.84
CA ALA A 161 9.40 -2.29 -16.52
C ALA A 161 10.16 -2.87 -17.73
N CYS A 162 10.37 -4.18 -17.73
CA CYS A 162 11.06 -4.93 -18.79
C CYS A 162 10.23 -6.17 -19.21
N PRO A 163 10.49 -6.79 -20.38
CA PRO A 163 9.85 -8.06 -20.73
C PRO A 163 10.20 -9.15 -19.70
N LYS A 164 9.25 -10.02 -19.32
CA LYS A 164 9.47 -11.07 -18.30
C LYS A 164 10.70 -11.92 -18.58
N TRP A 165 11.02 -12.18 -19.84
CA TRP A 165 12.17 -13.00 -20.23
C TRP A 165 13.54 -12.36 -19.96
N ALA A 166 13.61 -11.04 -19.70
CA ALA A 166 14.87 -10.35 -19.34
C ALA A 166 15.40 -10.71 -17.93
N ARG A 167 14.58 -11.41 -17.13
CA ARG A 167 14.98 -12.08 -15.89
C ARG A 167 16.05 -13.15 -16.13
N LYS A 168 16.00 -13.84 -17.28
CA LYS A 168 17.03 -14.81 -17.67
C LYS A 168 18.38 -14.12 -17.88
N TYR A 169 19.45 -14.87 -17.70
CA TYR A 169 20.83 -14.45 -18.00
C TYR A 169 21.30 -13.20 -17.20
N ASN A 170 20.82 -13.07 -15.95
CA ASN A 170 21.26 -12.08 -14.95
C ASN A 170 21.23 -10.60 -15.41
N SER A 171 20.34 -10.27 -16.36
CA SER A 171 20.35 -8.96 -17.04
C SER A 171 19.47 -7.88 -16.38
N LEU A 172 18.96 -8.17 -15.19
CA LEU A 172 18.11 -7.24 -14.41
C LEU A 172 18.87 -6.02 -13.87
N CYS A 173 20.18 -6.14 -13.62
CA CYS A 173 21.02 -5.05 -13.11
C CYS A 173 20.91 -3.78 -13.97
N HIS A 174 21.04 -3.90 -15.29
CA HIS A 174 20.86 -2.80 -16.25
C HIS A 174 19.44 -2.20 -16.26
N THR A 175 18.43 -2.94 -15.79
CA THR A 175 17.03 -2.49 -15.75
C THR A 175 16.76 -1.58 -14.54
N ILE A 176 17.46 -1.79 -13.42
CA ILE A 176 17.29 -1.06 -12.15
C ILE A 176 18.48 -0.14 -11.81
N ASP A 177 19.44 0.02 -12.73
CA ASP A 177 20.68 0.78 -12.55
C ASP A 177 20.45 2.21 -12.00
N ASP A 178 19.51 2.96 -12.58
CA ASP A 178 19.10 4.31 -12.12
C ASP A 178 18.62 4.34 -10.65
N PHE A 179 17.90 3.30 -10.21
CA PHE A 179 17.48 3.15 -8.82
C PHE A 179 18.67 2.79 -7.91
N LEU A 180 19.55 1.88 -8.33
CA LEU A 180 20.74 1.54 -7.57
C LEU A 180 21.68 2.74 -7.43
N MET A 181 21.90 3.52 -8.50
CA MET A 181 22.64 4.78 -8.45
C MET A 181 22.00 5.76 -7.46
N GLY A 182 20.68 5.95 -7.50
CA GLY A 182 19.97 6.84 -6.58
C GLY A 182 19.99 6.36 -5.12
N ILE A 183 19.92 5.05 -4.84
CA ILE A 183 20.11 4.51 -3.49
C ILE A 183 21.54 4.77 -2.98
N ASN A 184 22.57 4.64 -3.83
CA ASN A 184 23.94 5.00 -3.46
C ASN A 184 24.08 6.51 -3.21
N GLN A 185 23.40 7.36 -3.99
CA GLN A 185 23.36 8.82 -3.79
C GLN A 185 22.53 9.27 -2.56
N LEU A 186 21.73 8.39 -1.96
CA LEU A 186 21.07 8.63 -0.67
C LEU A 186 21.94 8.22 0.54
N SER A 187 22.96 7.38 0.32
CA SER A 187 23.66 6.71 1.41
C SER A 187 24.64 7.63 2.17
N SER A 188 24.55 7.60 3.50
CA SER A 188 25.46 8.35 4.39
C SER A 188 26.92 7.88 4.29
N THR A 189 27.16 6.63 3.88
CA THR A 189 28.47 5.97 3.80
C THR A 189 28.69 5.25 2.45
N GLY A 190 28.65 5.99 1.34
CA GLY A 190 28.71 5.41 0.00
C GLY A 190 30.04 4.73 -0.35
N SER A 191 29.98 3.49 -0.85
CA SER A 191 31.12 2.76 -1.44
C SER A 191 30.65 1.83 -2.56
N LEU A 192 30.96 2.19 -3.81
CA LEU A 192 30.55 1.40 -4.97
C LEU A 192 31.51 0.21 -5.20
N LYS A 193 30.98 -1.00 -5.27
CA LYS A 193 31.63 -2.19 -5.88
C LYS A 193 30.78 -2.66 -7.07
N THR A 194 31.06 -2.17 -8.27
CA THR A 194 30.50 -2.73 -9.49
C THR A 194 31.31 -3.95 -9.94
N ASN A 195 30.63 -5.02 -10.37
CA ASN A 195 31.31 -6.17 -11.00
C ASN A 195 31.95 -5.81 -12.35
N TYR A 196 31.58 -4.67 -12.94
CA TYR A 196 32.21 -4.09 -14.12
C TYR A 196 33.39 -3.20 -13.73
N LYS A 197 34.61 -3.75 -13.86
CA LYS A 197 35.94 -3.16 -13.56
C LYS A 197 36.20 -2.77 -12.10
N LYS A 198 37.47 -2.92 -11.68
CA LYS A 198 37.99 -2.50 -10.36
C LYS A 198 38.02 -0.96 -10.24
N ILE A 199 36.89 -0.32 -9.97
CA ILE A 199 36.82 1.11 -9.66
C ILE A 199 36.11 1.27 -8.31
N LYS A 200 36.88 1.51 -7.23
CA LYS A 200 36.32 1.96 -5.96
C LYS A 200 35.98 3.45 -6.07
N ILE A 201 34.70 3.77 -6.30
CA ILE A 201 34.23 5.15 -6.16
C ILE A 201 33.75 5.34 -4.71
N TYR A 202 34.48 6.17 -3.96
CA TYR A 202 34.08 6.60 -2.62
C TYR A 202 33.22 7.86 -2.74
N PHE A 203 31.95 7.79 -2.37
CA PHE A 203 31.04 8.92 -2.41
C PHE A 203 30.97 9.61 -1.04
N ARG A 204 31.49 10.84 -0.96
CA ARG A 204 31.52 11.66 0.26
C ARG A 204 30.12 12.15 0.62
N LYS A 205 29.47 11.50 1.61
CA LYS A 205 28.18 11.88 2.23
C LYS A 205 27.18 12.49 1.24
N LEU A 206 26.70 11.69 0.29
CA LEU A 206 25.62 12.10 -0.59
C LEU A 206 24.29 11.88 0.14
N GLY A 207 23.55 12.97 0.31
CA GLY A 207 22.11 12.95 0.48
C GLY A 207 21.46 13.66 -0.71
N ILE A 208 20.13 13.71 -0.74
CA ILE A 208 19.40 14.57 -1.68
C ILE A 208 18.87 15.79 -0.94
N THR A 209 19.29 16.98 -1.36
CA THR A 209 18.72 18.25 -0.92
C THR A 209 17.53 18.59 -1.81
N ILE A 210 16.39 18.90 -1.20
CA ILE A 210 15.14 19.24 -1.89
C ILE A 210 14.61 20.53 -1.26
N ASN A 211 14.28 21.52 -2.09
CA ASN A 211 13.58 22.70 -1.61
C ASN A 211 12.11 22.35 -1.34
N ILE A 212 11.69 22.51 -0.09
CA ILE A 212 10.32 22.25 0.38
C ILE A 212 9.80 23.54 1.00
N ASN A 213 8.81 24.15 0.35
CA ASN A 213 8.20 25.43 0.75
C ASN A 213 9.24 26.54 1.00
N GLY A 214 10.27 26.64 0.15
CA GLY A 214 11.37 27.61 0.27
C GLY A 214 12.57 27.12 1.10
N ASN A 215 12.43 26.06 1.90
CA ASN A 215 13.49 25.55 2.77
C ASN A 215 14.23 24.37 2.13
N ASP A 216 15.56 24.41 2.06
CA ASP A 216 16.37 23.30 1.58
C ASP A 216 16.53 22.21 2.66
N VAL A 217 15.90 21.06 2.45
CA VAL A 217 15.94 19.91 3.36
C VAL A 217 16.76 18.79 2.74
N THR A 218 17.82 18.36 3.44
CA THR A 218 18.67 17.24 3.00
C THR A 218 18.22 15.92 3.62
N TYR A 219 17.84 14.97 2.77
CA TYR A 219 17.50 13.60 3.15
C TYR A 219 18.64 12.63 2.81
N PHE A 220 18.87 11.69 3.71
CA PHE A 220 19.68 10.50 3.47
C PHE A 220 18.76 9.29 3.34
N GLY A 221 19.28 8.10 3.05
CA GLY A 221 18.44 6.90 2.92
C GLY A 221 19.18 5.67 2.44
N GLY A 222 18.47 4.55 2.40
CA GLY A 222 18.99 3.28 1.91
C GLY A 222 17.88 2.28 1.60
N LEU A 223 18.26 1.23 0.87
CA LEU A 223 17.42 0.06 0.69
C LEU A 223 17.28 -0.66 2.04
N PHE A 224 16.06 -0.78 2.54
CA PHE A 224 15.74 -1.42 3.82
C PHE A 224 15.37 -2.90 3.64
N ILE A 225 14.62 -3.22 2.58
CA ILE A 225 14.18 -4.60 2.28
C ILE A 225 13.89 -4.76 0.78
N SER A 226 14.10 -5.96 0.25
CA SER A 226 13.61 -6.38 -1.07
C SER A 226 12.51 -7.44 -0.91
N LEU A 227 11.45 -7.33 -1.72
CA LEU A 227 10.26 -8.18 -1.66
C LEU A 227 9.83 -8.60 -3.08
N GLY A 228 9.19 -9.74 -3.22
CA GLY A 228 8.65 -10.24 -4.49
C GLY A 228 8.11 -11.66 -4.36
N ASP A 229 7.68 -12.26 -5.47
CA ASP A 229 7.42 -13.70 -5.51
C ASP A 229 8.73 -14.50 -5.49
N TYR A 230 8.68 -15.80 -5.15
CA TYR A 230 9.89 -16.61 -5.00
C TYR A 230 10.77 -16.61 -6.27
N PRO A 231 10.23 -16.86 -7.48
CA PRO A 231 10.99 -16.70 -8.72
C PRO A 231 11.60 -15.30 -8.92
N ALA A 232 10.87 -14.22 -8.62
CA ALA A 232 11.37 -12.84 -8.75
C ALA A 232 12.53 -12.55 -7.78
N GLN A 233 12.42 -13.01 -6.54
CA GLN A 233 13.49 -12.86 -5.54
C GLN A 233 14.72 -13.71 -5.87
N MET A 234 14.55 -14.95 -6.37
CA MET A 234 15.69 -15.72 -6.86
C MET A 234 16.39 -15.03 -8.04
N SER A 235 15.61 -14.55 -9.02
CA SER A 235 16.12 -13.81 -10.19
C SER A 235 16.91 -12.55 -9.79
N LEU A 236 16.36 -11.76 -8.86
CA LEU A 236 16.93 -10.48 -8.43
C LEU A 236 18.22 -10.64 -7.61
N ASN A 237 18.34 -11.70 -6.82
CA ASN A 237 19.54 -12.00 -6.04
C ASN A 237 20.57 -12.87 -6.81
N GLY A 238 20.34 -13.16 -8.09
CA GLY A 238 21.26 -13.92 -8.96
C GLY A 238 21.23 -15.45 -8.77
N PHE A 239 20.24 -15.96 -8.03
CA PHE A 239 20.05 -17.40 -7.79
C PHE A 239 19.25 -18.08 -8.93
N LYS A 240 19.25 -19.41 -8.93
CA LYS A 240 18.49 -20.22 -9.89
C LYS A 240 16.99 -20.10 -9.63
N GLU A 241 16.21 -19.67 -10.61
CA GLU A 241 14.73 -19.58 -10.55
C GLU A 241 14.04 -20.96 -10.57
N SER A 242 14.36 -21.85 -9.63
CA SER A 242 13.77 -23.19 -9.54
C SER A 242 13.66 -23.67 -8.11
N VAL A 243 12.45 -24.12 -7.74
CA VAL A 243 12.17 -24.82 -6.46
C VAL A 243 12.84 -26.19 -6.35
N ALA A 244 13.48 -26.66 -7.44
CA ALA A 244 14.27 -27.88 -7.52
C ALA A 244 15.76 -27.56 -7.78
N ALA A 245 16.24 -26.42 -7.27
CA ALA A 245 17.66 -26.18 -7.06
C ALA A 245 18.08 -26.85 -5.75
N THR A 246 19.28 -27.46 -5.67
CA THR A 246 19.77 -28.17 -4.48
C THR A 246 19.63 -27.32 -3.22
N HIS A 247 20.18 -26.10 -3.26
CA HIS A 247 19.90 -25.02 -2.32
C HIS A 247 18.69 -24.25 -2.85
N PHE A 248 17.53 -24.45 -2.22
CA PHE A 248 16.26 -23.93 -2.72
C PHE A 248 15.82 -22.64 -2.00
N CYS A 249 16.41 -22.33 -0.85
CA CYS A 249 16.12 -21.15 -0.05
C CYS A 249 17.09 -20.00 -0.39
N HIS A 250 16.67 -18.75 -0.18
CA HIS A 250 17.53 -17.56 -0.33
C HIS A 250 17.81 -16.87 1.02
N LEU A 251 17.40 -17.51 2.13
CA LEU A 251 17.54 -17.00 3.50
C LEU A 251 18.47 -17.87 4.36
N CYS A 252 18.73 -19.12 3.94
CA CYS A 252 19.68 -20.06 4.55
C CYS A 252 20.13 -21.10 3.52
N ASP A 253 21.18 -21.86 3.87
CA ASP A 253 21.87 -22.80 2.97
C ASP A 253 21.29 -24.23 3.01
N ILE A 254 19.97 -24.36 3.22
CA ILE A 254 19.32 -25.68 3.32
C ILE A 254 19.30 -26.43 1.99
N GLN A 255 19.56 -27.73 2.04
CA GLN A 255 19.46 -28.66 0.92
C GLN A 255 18.17 -29.47 0.96
N HIS A 256 17.69 -29.94 -0.19
CA HIS A 256 16.47 -30.76 -0.28
C HIS A 256 16.50 -32.04 0.57
N ASP A 257 17.67 -32.65 0.74
CA ASP A 257 17.80 -33.91 1.47
C ASP A 257 17.70 -33.72 3.00
N ASN A 258 17.97 -32.49 3.49
CA ASN A 258 17.99 -32.13 4.92
C ASN A 258 16.63 -31.55 5.41
N LEU A 259 15.59 -31.54 4.56
CA LEU A 259 14.28 -30.91 4.81
C LEU A 259 13.47 -31.53 5.97
N GLU A 260 13.92 -32.65 6.53
CA GLU A 260 13.25 -33.40 7.60
C GLU A 260 13.89 -33.23 8.98
N GLU A 261 15.12 -32.68 9.06
CA GLU A 261 15.90 -32.62 10.31
C GLU A 261 15.85 -31.22 10.98
N ASP A 262 15.70 -30.16 10.19
CA ASP A 262 15.97 -28.77 10.62
C ASP A 262 14.78 -28.07 11.29
N ILE A 263 14.41 -28.52 12.50
CA ILE A 263 13.33 -27.94 13.34
C ILE A 263 13.80 -27.62 14.78
N SER A 264 15.06 -27.19 14.92
CA SER A 264 15.71 -26.85 16.20
C SER A 264 15.89 -25.34 16.45
N TYR A 265 14.85 -24.55 16.15
CA TYR A 265 14.77 -23.15 16.59
C TYR A 265 13.97 -23.03 17.88
N ASP A 266 14.54 -22.37 18.90
CA ASP A 266 13.83 -22.04 20.14
C ASP A 266 12.95 -20.79 19.99
N PHE A 267 11.67 -20.93 20.33
CA PHE A 267 10.65 -19.88 20.21
C PHE A 267 10.26 -19.32 21.59
N PRO A 268 10.38 -18.01 21.80
CA PRO A 268 9.68 -17.33 22.89
C PRO A 268 8.16 -17.32 22.64
N ALA A 269 7.44 -18.22 23.31
CA ALA A 269 6.02 -18.10 23.66
C ALA A 269 4.99 -17.79 22.54
N ILE A 270 5.06 -18.49 21.41
CA ILE A 270 3.92 -19.36 21.07
C ILE A 270 4.45 -20.78 21.29
N THR A 271 3.83 -21.52 22.20
CA THR A 271 4.45 -22.70 22.81
C THR A 271 4.78 -23.78 21.77
N LEU A 272 6.07 -24.10 21.67
CA LEU A 272 6.60 -25.14 20.78
C LEU A 272 5.91 -26.50 20.96
N SER A 273 5.41 -26.83 22.16
CA SER A 273 4.59 -28.02 22.40
C SER A 273 3.36 -28.07 21.49
N GLN A 274 2.59 -26.97 21.38
CA GLN A 274 1.40 -26.91 20.52
C GLN A 274 1.72 -27.03 19.02
N TYR A 275 2.97 -26.79 18.60
CA TYR A 275 3.42 -26.96 17.21
C TYR A 275 4.10 -28.32 16.98
N ARG A 276 4.78 -28.89 17.99
CA ARG A 276 5.46 -30.21 17.94
C ARG A 276 4.49 -31.39 18.15
N GLU A 277 3.55 -31.28 19.08
CA GLU A 277 2.48 -32.29 19.29
C GLU A 277 1.55 -32.37 18.07
N ARG A 278 1.35 -31.23 17.40
CA ARG A 278 0.59 -31.16 16.15
C ARG A 278 1.41 -31.69 14.98
N LYS A 279 1.33 -33.01 14.75
CA LYS A 279 1.59 -33.66 13.46
C LYS A 279 0.58 -33.21 12.38
N LEU A 280 0.52 -31.90 12.11
CA LEU A 280 -0.37 -31.25 11.13
C LEU A 280 -0.05 -31.64 9.68
N TYR A 281 1.13 -32.20 9.43
CA TYR A 281 1.53 -32.81 8.16
C TYR A 281 2.17 -34.19 8.42
N PRO A 282 1.46 -35.30 8.13
CA PRO A 282 1.99 -36.66 8.29
C PRO A 282 2.83 -37.10 7.07
N GLY A 283 3.73 -36.24 6.59
CA GLY A 283 4.55 -36.51 5.41
C GLY A 283 5.55 -35.40 5.09
N LYS A 284 6.52 -35.68 4.20
CA LYS A 284 7.68 -34.83 3.90
C LYS A 284 7.34 -33.35 3.77
N MET A 285 8.10 -32.49 4.46
CA MET A 285 7.84 -31.05 4.48
C MET A 285 8.01 -30.46 3.08
N LYS A 286 6.93 -29.92 2.50
CA LYS A 286 7.00 -29.24 1.21
C LYS A 286 7.81 -27.94 1.37
N PHE A 287 8.76 -27.71 0.47
CA PHE A 287 9.49 -26.45 0.18
C PHE A 287 8.81 -25.14 0.65
N LYS A 288 7.50 -24.96 0.41
CA LYS A 288 6.76 -23.74 0.81
C LYS A 288 6.66 -23.53 2.32
N PHE A 289 6.62 -24.61 3.12
CA PHE A 289 6.56 -24.54 4.58
C PHE A 289 7.90 -24.16 5.21
N HIS A 290 9.03 -24.49 4.56
CA HIS A 290 10.35 -24.06 5.04
C HIS A 290 10.45 -22.53 5.13
N PHE A 291 9.87 -21.75 4.20
CA PHE A 291 9.84 -20.28 4.34
C PHE A 291 9.12 -19.79 5.61
N MET A 292 8.24 -20.60 6.19
CA MET A 292 7.57 -20.26 7.45
C MET A 292 8.47 -20.44 8.68
N THR A 293 9.58 -21.18 8.60
CA THR A 293 10.58 -21.24 9.70
C THR A 293 11.39 -19.96 9.79
N HIS A 294 11.50 -19.18 8.71
CA HIS A 294 12.16 -17.87 8.66
C HIS A 294 11.28 -16.71 9.15
N PHE A 295 9.95 -16.89 9.16
CA PHE A 295 8.99 -15.87 9.61
C PHE A 295 9.30 -15.25 10.98
N PRO A 296 9.74 -15.99 12.02
CA PRO A 296 10.05 -15.41 13.33
C PRO A 296 11.27 -14.47 13.27
N VAL A 297 12.31 -14.83 12.51
CA VAL A 297 13.51 -14.00 12.30
C VAL A 297 13.13 -12.74 11.53
N ILE A 298 12.37 -12.88 10.44
CA ILE A 298 11.85 -11.74 9.66
C ILE A 298 11.01 -10.81 10.55
N MET A 299 10.14 -11.34 11.41
CA MET A 299 9.34 -10.54 12.34
C MET A 299 10.17 -9.82 13.40
N LYS A 300 11.20 -10.50 13.93
CA LYS A 300 12.12 -9.96 14.94
C LYS A 300 12.97 -8.82 14.36
N ASP A 301 13.44 -8.96 13.13
CA ASP A 301 14.43 -8.06 12.54
C ASP A 301 13.81 -6.93 11.70
N PHE A 302 12.71 -7.20 10.98
CA PHE A 302 12.07 -6.25 10.04
C PHE A 302 10.65 -5.83 10.43
N GLY A 303 10.10 -6.34 11.53
CA GLY A 303 8.75 -6.03 12.01
C GLY A 303 7.64 -6.91 11.40
N PRO A 304 6.36 -6.62 11.68
CA PRO A 304 5.27 -7.57 11.40
C PRO A 304 5.08 -7.88 9.90
N LEU A 305 4.97 -9.17 9.56
CA LEU A 305 4.85 -9.69 8.19
C LEU A 305 3.83 -8.99 7.27
N PRO A 306 2.67 -8.47 7.74
CA PRO A 306 1.75 -7.72 6.88
C PRO A 306 2.37 -6.48 6.21
N TYR A 307 3.44 -5.91 6.79
CA TYR A 307 4.15 -4.76 6.21
C TYR A 307 5.31 -5.16 5.30
N THR A 308 5.77 -6.41 5.37
CA THR A 308 6.73 -7.02 4.44
C THR A 308 6.02 -7.88 3.38
N SER A 309 4.75 -7.57 3.05
CA SER A 309 3.88 -8.41 2.21
C SER A 309 3.67 -7.88 0.79
N CYS A 310 3.90 -8.75 -0.21
CA CYS A 310 3.69 -8.46 -1.63
C CYS A 310 2.22 -8.24 -2.04
N LEU A 311 1.25 -8.49 -1.16
CA LEU A 311 -0.20 -8.31 -1.43
C LEU A 311 -0.58 -6.84 -1.75
N ALA A 312 0.28 -5.86 -1.42
CA ALA A 312 0.12 -4.49 -1.89
C ALA A 312 0.48 -4.32 -3.39
N THR A 313 1.46 -5.09 -3.88
CA THR A 313 1.90 -5.10 -5.28
C THR A 313 0.93 -5.88 -6.17
N GLU A 314 0.38 -6.99 -5.70
CA GLU A 314 -0.68 -7.69 -6.42
C GLU A 314 -1.91 -6.77 -6.65
N ARG A 315 -2.29 -5.99 -5.63
CA ARG A 315 -3.30 -4.94 -5.77
C ARG A 315 -2.86 -3.84 -6.73
N LYS A 316 -1.59 -3.45 -6.77
CA LYS A 316 -1.03 -2.49 -7.74
C LYS A 316 -1.21 -2.96 -9.19
N HIS A 317 -1.11 -4.25 -9.46
CA HIS A 317 -1.33 -4.82 -10.78
C HIS A 317 -2.76 -4.63 -11.33
N GLN A 318 -3.75 -4.32 -10.50
CA GLN A 318 -5.11 -3.97 -10.97
C GLN A 318 -5.12 -2.73 -11.89
N PHE A 319 -4.30 -1.71 -11.59
CA PHE A 319 -4.16 -0.51 -12.44
C PHE A 319 -3.70 -0.88 -13.86
N PHE A 320 -2.71 -1.77 -13.95
CA PHE A 320 -2.14 -2.21 -15.22
C PHE A 320 -3.08 -3.18 -15.97
N LYS A 321 -3.79 -4.07 -15.27
CA LYS A 321 -4.83 -4.95 -15.84
C LYS A 321 -6.00 -4.16 -16.48
N GLY A 322 -6.45 -3.06 -15.85
CA GLY A 322 -7.48 -2.18 -16.42
C GLY A 322 -7.02 -1.38 -17.65
N ASN A 323 -5.71 -1.32 -17.91
CA ASN A 323 -5.12 -0.48 -18.94
C ASN A 323 -4.99 -1.19 -20.29
N LYS A 324 -6.07 -1.19 -21.10
CA LYS A 324 -6.09 -1.74 -22.47
C LYS A 324 -4.83 -1.33 -23.27
N VAL A 325 -4.01 -2.32 -23.64
CA VAL A 325 -2.71 -2.15 -24.30
C VAL A 325 -2.91 -2.14 -25.82
N ARG A 326 -2.95 -0.95 -26.42
CA ARG A 326 -3.06 -0.80 -27.88
C ARG A 326 -1.70 -0.70 -28.59
N ASN A 327 -0.61 -0.47 -27.84
CA ASN A 327 0.74 -0.30 -28.39
C ASN A 327 1.52 -1.63 -28.38
N LEU A 328 1.77 -2.18 -29.57
CA LEU A 328 2.57 -3.41 -29.76
C LEU A 328 4.09 -3.19 -29.74
N LYS A 329 4.58 -1.97 -29.99
CA LYS A 329 6.02 -1.68 -30.19
C LYS A 329 6.79 -1.50 -28.89
N ASN A 330 6.18 -0.89 -27.87
CA ASN A 330 6.78 -0.73 -26.54
C ASN A 330 5.67 -0.61 -25.46
N PRO A 331 5.18 -1.74 -24.92
CA PRO A 331 4.13 -1.73 -23.91
C PRO A 331 4.64 -1.20 -22.56
N SER A 332 5.89 -1.48 -22.18
CA SER A 332 6.52 -0.97 -20.95
C SER A 332 6.48 0.56 -20.88
N LEU A 333 6.93 1.24 -21.92
CA LEU A 333 6.91 2.71 -22.01
C LEU A 333 5.47 3.27 -22.02
N MET A 334 4.54 2.57 -22.67
CA MET A 334 3.13 3.00 -22.67
C MET A 334 2.52 2.89 -21.27
N LEU A 335 2.76 1.80 -20.55
CA LEU A 335 2.23 1.56 -19.21
C LEU A 335 2.89 2.45 -18.16
N ALA A 336 4.21 2.63 -18.21
CA ALA A 336 4.94 3.55 -17.34
C ALA A 336 4.44 4.99 -17.50
N ARG A 337 4.22 5.46 -18.74
CA ARG A 337 3.71 6.82 -18.99
C ARG A 337 2.30 7.03 -18.45
N ARG A 338 1.43 6.02 -18.50
CA ARG A 338 0.09 6.08 -17.88
C ARG A 338 0.16 5.97 -16.36
N HIS A 339 1.08 5.18 -15.83
CA HIS A 339 1.33 5.05 -14.39
C HIS A 339 1.75 6.38 -13.78
N GLU A 340 2.79 7.04 -14.32
CA GLU A 340 3.27 8.31 -13.77
C GLU A 340 2.21 9.42 -13.87
N LEU A 341 1.43 9.49 -14.96
CA LEU A 341 0.29 10.41 -15.05
C LEU A 341 -0.77 10.11 -13.98
N TRP A 342 -1.09 8.83 -13.73
CA TRP A 342 -2.03 8.42 -12.69
C TRP A 342 -1.51 8.72 -11.28
N ILE A 343 -0.20 8.57 -11.02
CA ILE A 343 0.45 8.98 -9.77
C ILE A 343 0.26 10.49 -9.56
N CYS A 344 0.69 11.33 -10.51
CA CYS A 344 0.57 12.79 -10.43
C CYS A 344 -0.88 13.24 -10.16
N ILE A 345 -1.84 12.57 -10.82
CA ILE A 345 -3.27 12.81 -10.62
C ILE A 345 -3.71 12.46 -9.20
N ASN A 346 -3.37 11.29 -8.65
CA ASN A 346 -3.83 10.90 -7.32
C ASN A 346 -3.10 11.66 -6.20
N ASP A 347 -1.83 12.02 -6.40
CA ASP A 347 -1.01 12.81 -5.47
C ASP A 347 -1.57 14.22 -5.26
N HIS A 348 -1.98 14.89 -6.35
CA HIS A 348 -2.53 16.25 -6.31
C HIS A 348 -4.07 16.26 -6.23
N SER A 349 -4.69 15.08 -6.02
CA SER A 349 -6.08 14.99 -5.57
C SER A 349 -6.11 15.32 -4.09
N HIS A 350 -6.71 16.45 -3.69
CA HIS A 350 -7.02 16.66 -2.28
C HIS A 350 -7.79 15.44 -1.71
N ASP A 351 -7.37 14.98 -0.52
CA ASP A 351 -7.81 13.73 0.14
C ASP A 351 -7.53 12.40 -0.62
N GLY A 352 -6.64 12.39 -1.64
CA GLY A 352 -6.33 11.19 -2.43
C GLY A 352 -7.53 10.69 -3.25
N SER A 353 -8.42 11.62 -3.59
CA SER A 353 -9.80 11.40 -3.99
C SER A 353 -9.99 11.40 -5.51
N LEU A 354 -9.38 10.44 -6.21
CA LEU A 354 -9.71 10.14 -7.62
C LEU A 354 -9.94 8.65 -7.93
N SER A 355 -10.12 7.81 -6.91
CA SER A 355 -10.92 6.59 -7.06
C SER A 355 -12.40 6.97 -7.12
N HIS A 356 -12.93 7.13 -8.34
CA HIS A 356 -14.32 7.46 -8.71
C HIS A 356 -14.85 8.87 -8.39
N THR A 357 -14.20 9.67 -7.54
CA THR A 357 -14.65 11.02 -7.14
C THR A 357 -14.48 12.09 -8.24
N ALA A 358 -15.35 12.08 -9.25
CA ALA A 358 -15.41 13.12 -10.29
C ALA A 358 -16.84 13.59 -10.64
N LEU A 359 -17.85 13.23 -9.83
CA LEU A 359 -19.27 13.58 -10.00
C LEU A 359 -20.01 13.77 -8.65
N SER A 360 -19.64 14.79 -7.88
CA SER A 360 -20.54 15.51 -6.95
C SER A 360 -19.81 16.71 -6.33
N ASN A 361 -20.48 17.85 -6.22
CA ASN A 361 -20.00 18.96 -5.39
C ASN A 361 -20.29 18.64 -3.90
N GLY A 362 -19.41 19.10 -3.00
CA GLY A 362 -19.52 18.87 -1.55
C GLY A 362 -18.33 18.10 -0.97
N SER A 363 -18.09 18.27 0.33
CA SER A 363 -16.95 17.74 1.10
C SER A 363 -16.96 16.23 1.35
N HIS A 364 -17.90 15.48 0.77
CA HIS A 364 -18.03 14.03 0.93
C HIS A 364 -17.95 13.31 -0.41
N GLY A 365 -17.18 12.22 -0.43
CA GLY A 365 -16.93 11.43 -1.63
C GLY A 365 -18.15 10.62 -2.10
N VAL A 366 -18.02 10.04 -3.30
CA VAL A 366 -19.12 9.54 -4.15
C VAL A 366 -20.34 9.03 -3.38
N LEU A 367 -21.42 9.80 -3.49
CA LEU A 367 -22.74 9.51 -2.93
C LEU A 367 -23.53 8.65 -3.92
N ASP A 368 -23.18 7.36 -3.95
CA ASP A 368 -23.73 6.39 -4.87
C ASP A 368 -25.12 5.92 -4.44
N ASN A 369 -26.11 6.10 -5.32
CA ASN A 369 -27.54 5.84 -5.10
C ASN A 369 -28.15 6.59 -3.89
N ARG A 370 -28.25 7.93 -3.99
CA ARG A 370 -29.20 8.72 -3.17
C ARG A 370 -30.64 8.31 -3.50
N GLN A 371 -31.50 8.20 -2.49
CA GLN A 371 -32.95 8.15 -2.67
C GLN A 371 -33.62 9.25 -1.82
N PRO A 372 -34.73 9.87 -2.29
CA PRO A 372 -35.52 10.74 -1.42
C PRO A 372 -36.00 9.94 -0.21
N ILE A 373 -35.90 10.53 0.97
CA ILE A 373 -36.40 9.90 2.19
C ILE A 373 -37.94 9.96 2.20
N THR A 374 -38.60 8.86 2.55
CA THR A 374 -40.07 8.81 2.60
C THR A 374 -40.59 9.15 4.00
N ASP A 375 -41.82 9.64 4.12
CA ASP A 375 -42.38 10.06 5.40
C ASP A 375 -42.45 8.92 6.43
N GLY A 376 -42.68 7.68 5.99
CA GLY A 376 -42.59 6.50 6.85
C GLY A 376 -41.17 6.20 7.37
N GLN A 377 -40.13 6.51 6.59
CA GLN A 377 -38.74 6.45 7.06
C GLN A 377 -38.44 7.58 8.05
N ILE A 378 -38.93 8.80 7.79
CA ILE A 378 -38.82 9.93 8.72
C ILE A 378 -39.50 9.57 10.06
N GLN A 379 -40.75 9.09 10.03
CA GLN A 379 -41.49 8.73 11.25
C GLN A 379 -40.81 7.60 12.03
N PHE A 380 -40.32 6.54 11.36
CA PHE A 380 -39.60 5.47 12.04
C PHE A 380 -38.31 5.98 12.72
N VAL A 381 -37.56 6.84 12.05
CA VAL A 381 -36.34 7.42 12.62
C VAL A 381 -36.68 8.34 13.80
N ILE A 382 -37.67 9.24 13.67
CA ILE A 382 -38.06 10.16 14.74
C ILE A 382 -38.60 9.41 15.97
N SER A 383 -39.38 8.34 15.79
CA SER A 383 -39.95 7.58 16.90
C SER A 383 -38.92 6.79 17.70
N ASN A 384 -37.78 6.44 17.10
CA ASN A 384 -36.67 5.75 17.78
C ASN A 384 -35.53 6.70 18.20
N LEU A 385 -35.40 7.87 17.56
CA LEU A 385 -34.34 8.84 17.76
C LEU A 385 -34.93 10.27 17.81
N PRO A 386 -35.50 10.70 18.94
CA PRO A 386 -36.23 11.97 19.06
C PRO A 386 -35.35 13.24 18.93
N LYS A 387 -34.04 13.09 18.74
CA LYS A 387 -33.10 14.17 18.42
C LYS A 387 -32.16 13.74 17.29
N LEU A 388 -32.54 14.04 16.05
CA LEU A 388 -31.60 14.03 14.92
C LEU A 388 -30.71 15.29 14.95
N PRO A 389 -29.43 15.21 14.56
CA PRO A 389 -28.52 16.37 14.54
C PRO A 389 -28.84 17.38 13.42
N PHE A 390 -29.56 16.97 12.38
CA PHE A 390 -29.95 17.79 11.23
C PHE A 390 -31.24 17.26 10.58
N LYS A 391 -31.85 18.04 9.67
CA LYS A 391 -32.98 17.61 8.84
C LYS A 391 -32.48 16.87 7.59
N PRO A 392 -32.72 15.55 7.45
CA PRO A 392 -32.20 14.80 6.30
C PRO A 392 -32.95 15.14 5.01
N LEU A 393 -32.23 15.24 3.89
CA LEU A 393 -32.82 15.39 2.54
C LEU A 393 -32.95 14.06 1.80
N SER A 394 -32.07 13.09 2.08
CA SER A 394 -32.00 11.82 1.37
C SER A 394 -31.38 10.71 2.20
N THR A 395 -31.71 9.46 1.83
CA THR A 395 -31.02 8.26 2.31
C THR A 395 -29.96 7.79 1.29
N LEU A 396 -28.92 7.11 1.80
CA LEU A 396 -27.83 6.58 0.98
C LEU A 396 -27.74 5.05 1.11
N LYS A 397 -27.60 4.33 -0.01
CA LYS A 397 -27.31 2.88 0.00
C LYS A 397 -25.84 2.59 0.32
N THR A 398 -24.93 3.38 -0.27
CA THR A 398 -23.49 3.33 -0.01
C THR A 398 -22.87 4.71 -0.04
N LEU A 399 -21.82 4.89 0.77
CA LEU A 399 -21.09 6.14 0.92
C LEU A 399 -19.58 5.84 0.85
N THR A 400 -18.76 6.75 0.30
CA THR A 400 -17.29 6.60 0.30
C THR A 400 -16.61 7.86 0.81
N VAL A 401 -15.97 7.80 1.99
CA VAL A 401 -15.29 8.94 2.62
C VAL A 401 -13.83 8.57 2.92
N LYS A 402 -12.90 9.43 2.49
CA LYS A 402 -11.43 9.28 2.64
C LYS A 402 -10.87 7.89 2.24
N GLY A 403 -11.52 7.24 1.27
CA GLY A 403 -11.17 5.91 0.74
C GLY A 403 -11.88 4.72 1.42
N TYR A 404 -12.64 4.95 2.48
CA TYR A 404 -13.43 3.92 3.15
C TYR A 404 -14.85 3.88 2.59
N LYS A 405 -15.31 2.69 2.16
CA LYS A 405 -16.69 2.46 1.68
C LYS A 405 -17.56 1.93 2.81
N TYR A 406 -18.67 2.62 3.05
CA TYR A 406 -19.71 2.32 4.01
C TYR A 406 -20.94 1.77 3.29
N SER A 407 -21.65 0.84 3.92
CA SER A 407 -22.91 0.26 3.45
C SER A 407 -23.83 -0.08 4.61
N HIS A 408 -25.10 -0.36 4.31
CA HIS A 408 -25.97 -1.13 5.21
C HIS A 408 -25.25 -2.39 5.73
N ASN A 409 -25.46 -2.73 7.01
CA ASN A 409 -24.79 -3.78 7.78
C ASN A 409 -23.25 -3.66 7.93
N SER A 410 -22.61 -2.57 7.49
CA SER A 410 -21.21 -2.30 7.88
C SER A 410 -21.13 -2.03 9.38
N VAL A 411 -20.10 -2.58 10.05
CA VAL A 411 -19.87 -2.40 11.49
C VAL A 411 -18.64 -1.52 11.70
N LEU A 412 -18.66 -0.65 12.70
CA LEU A 412 -17.56 0.27 13.00
C LEU A 412 -17.51 0.61 14.50
N ASN A 413 -16.35 1.12 14.94
CA ASN A 413 -16.24 1.80 16.22
C ASN A 413 -16.74 3.25 16.02
N VAL A 414 -17.81 3.61 16.72
CA VAL A 414 -18.46 4.93 16.68
C VAL A 414 -18.06 5.84 17.84
N SER A 415 -17.08 5.44 18.66
CA SER A 415 -16.50 6.29 19.70
C SER A 415 -16.01 7.64 19.14
N LYS A 416 -16.32 8.72 19.86
CA LYS A 416 -15.80 10.06 19.57
C LYS A 416 -14.32 10.17 19.93
N ASP A 417 -13.85 9.45 20.95
CA ASP A 417 -12.44 9.41 21.35
C ASP A 417 -11.60 8.50 20.43
N HIS A 418 -10.33 8.85 20.23
CA HIS A 418 -9.36 7.99 19.52
C HIS A 418 -8.99 6.72 20.31
N PHE A 419 -9.02 6.80 21.65
CA PHE A 419 -8.55 5.73 22.55
C PHE A 419 -9.51 5.52 23.74
N PRO A 420 -10.77 5.09 23.50
CA PRO A 420 -11.73 4.82 24.56
C PRO A 420 -11.34 3.58 25.38
N SER A 421 -11.74 3.53 26.64
CA SER A 421 -11.53 2.38 27.54
C SER A 421 -12.32 1.13 27.14
N LEU A 422 -13.43 1.30 26.40
CA LEU A 422 -14.14 0.24 25.67
C LEU A 422 -14.63 0.82 24.34
N PRO A 423 -14.54 0.09 23.21
CA PRO A 423 -15.03 0.59 21.93
C PRO A 423 -16.56 0.63 21.91
N ILE A 424 -17.13 1.74 21.45
CA ILE A 424 -18.57 1.83 21.21
C ILE A 424 -18.82 1.25 19.82
N VAL A 425 -19.40 0.04 19.73
CA VAL A 425 -19.56 -0.68 18.47
C VAL A 425 -20.96 -0.50 17.90
N GLY A 426 -21.05 -0.04 16.65
CA GLY A 426 -22.30 0.22 15.93
C GLY A 426 -22.35 -0.46 14.55
N LYS A 427 -23.53 -0.86 14.12
CA LYS A 427 -23.81 -1.49 12.81
C LYS A 427 -24.84 -0.68 12.03
N ILE A 428 -24.41 -0.13 10.89
CA ILE A 428 -25.19 0.81 10.08
C ILE A 428 -26.49 0.14 9.59
N LYS A 429 -27.63 0.75 9.94
CA LYS A 429 -28.94 0.48 9.32
C LYS A 429 -29.26 1.55 8.27
N TRP A 430 -29.12 2.83 8.61
CA TRP A 430 -29.34 3.92 7.67
C TRP A 430 -28.19 4.92 7.64
N MET A 431 -28.05 5.56 6.49
CA MET A 431 -27.11 6.65 6.24
C MET A 431 -27.94 7.83 5.72
N LEU A 432 -27.97 8.91 6.48
CA LEU A 432 -28.75 10.10 6.23
C LEU A 432 -27.84 11.24 5.76
N TYR A 433 -28.33 12.06 4.82
CA TYR A 433 -27.55 13.16 4.24
C TYR A 433 -28.45 14.38 4.00
N ASP A 434 -27.98 15.55 4.45
CA ASP A 434 -28.68 16.86 4.42
C ASP A 434 -28.21 17.80 3.31
N GLY A 435 -27.19 17.42 2.53
CA GLY A 435 -26.54 18.28 1.53
C GLY A 435 -25.10 18.65 1.89
N ASN A 436 -24.75 18.75 3.18
CA ASN A 436 -23.42 19.13 3.66
C ASN A 436 -22.73 18.04 4.47
N SER A 437 -23.47 17.25 5.25
CA SER A 437 -22.99 16.30 6.26
C SER A 437 -23.68 14.94 6.13
N CYS A 438 -23.09 13.89 6.71
CA CYS A 438 -23.70 12.57 6.79
C CYS A 438 -23.81 12.07 8.24
N ALA A 439 -24.94 11.46 8.58
CA ALA A 439 -25.17 10.78 9.86
C ALA A 439 -25.42 9.29 9.63
N LEU A 440 -24.86 8.46 10.51
CA LEU A 440 -25.05 7.02 10.57
C LEU A 440 -26.04 6.68 11.68
N ILE A 441 -27.13 6.00 11.34
CA ILE A 441 -28.01 5.35 12.32
C ILE A 441 -27.53 3.90 12.46
N CYS A 442 -27.13 3.55 13.67
CA CYS A 442 -26.52 2.25 13.99
C CYS A 442 -27.37 1.48 15.00
N ASN A 443 -27.53 0.16 14.80
CA ASN A 443 -27.80 -0.74 15.92
C ASN A 443 -26.54 -0.83 16.77
N MET A 444 -26.70 -0.71 18.07
CA MET A 444 -25.60 -0.72 19.03
C MET A 444 -25.30 -2.13 19.50
N TYR A 445 -24.04 -2.40 19.82
CA TYR A 445 -23.60 -3.63 20.44
C TYR A 445 -23.13 -3.38 21.87
N THR A 446 -23.51 -4.27 22.78
CA THR A 446 -22.88 -4.35 24.12
C THR A 446 -21.58 -5.12 24.00
N VAL A 447 -20.48 -4.55 24.49
CA VAL A 447 -19.22 -5.26 24.70
C VAL A 447 -19.34 -6.11 25.97
N LYS A 448 -19.11 -7.42 25.86
CA LYS A 448 -19.11 -8.35 27.01
C LYS A 448 -17.75 -8.45 27.70
N GLY A 449 -16.66 -8.38 26.93
CA GLY A 449 -15.31 -8.60 27.43
C GLY A 449 -14.28 -8.71 26.30
N TYR A 450 -12.99 -8.73 26.66
CA TYR A 450 -11.87 -8.83 25.72
C TYR A 450 -11.29 -10.25 25.70
N VAL A 451 -11.20 -10.85 24.51
CA VAL A 451 -10.59 -12.17 24.30
C VAL A 451 -9.18 -12.00 23.74
N GLN A 452 -8.20 -12.13 24.63
CA GLN A 452 -6.78 -11.89 24.35
C GLN A 452 -6.23 -12.75 23.20
N GLN A 453 -6.64 -14.02 23.14
CA GLN A 453 -6.20 -14.99 22.13
C GLN A 453 -6.66 -14.61 20.70
N LEU A 454 -7.80 -13.91 20.59
CA LEU A 454 -8.35 -13.42 19.33
C LEU A 454 -7.98 -11.95 19.05
N ARG A 455 -7.41 -11.24 20.04
CA ARG A 455 -7.25 -9.79 20.07
C ARG A 455 -8.53 -9.07 19.62
N ALA A 456 -9.66 -9.45 20.22
CA ALA A 456 -10.99 -9.00 19.84
C ALA A 456 -11.90 -8.86 21.07
N PHE A 457 -12.90 -7.99 21.00
CA PHE A 457 -13.96 -7.91 21.99
C PHE A 457 -15.13 -8.83 21.62
N GLU A 458 -15.66 -9.61 22.56
CA GLU A 458 -16.95 -10.27 22.35
C GLU A 458 -18.06 -9.21 22.44
N VAL A 459 -18.99 -9.24 21.48
CA VAL A 459 -20.04 -8.24 21.32
C VAL A 459 -21.40 -8.89 21.04
N GLN A 460 -22.47 -8.29 21.58
CA GLN A 460 -23.85 -8.75 21.37
C GLN A 460 -24.70 -7.63 20.78
N GLU A 461 -25.39 -7.90 19.66
CA GLU A 461 -26.28 -6.93 19.01
C GLU A 461 -27.46 -6.61 19.93
N THR A 462 -27.77 -5.34 20.11
CA THR A 462 -28.88 -4.87 20.95
C THR A 462 -30.00 -4.29 20.09
N ASN A 463 -31.17 -4.14 20.71
CA ASN A 463 -32.29 -3.40 20.13
C ASN A 463 -32.13 -1.87 20.23
N LYS A 464 -31.08 -1.36 20.88
CA LYS A 464 -30.82 0.08 20.94
C LYS A 464 -30.30 0.55 19.58
N MET A 465 -30.93 1.59 19.03
CA MET A 465 -30.37 2.39 17.94
C MET A 465 -29.79 3.70 18.48
N ASP A 466 -28.78 4.23 17.79
CA ASP A 466 -28.14 5.49 18.13
C ASP A 466 -27.63 6.21 16.86
N CYS A 467 -27.35 7.51 16.95
CA CYS A 467 -27.10 8.37 15.78
C CYS A 467 -25.77 9.11 15.88
N PHE A 468 -24.90 8.95 14.87
CA PHE A 468 -23.55 9.51 14.87
C PHE A 468 -23.30 10.34 13.62
N ILE A 469 -22.88 11.60 13.79
CA ILE A 469 -22.33 12.40 12.69
C ILE A 469 -21.03 11.73 12.25
N LEU A 470 -20.90 11.44 10.95
CA LEU A 470 -19.78 10.67 10.42
C LEU A 470 -18.42 11.34 10.68
N ASP A 471 -18.39 12.67 10.78
CA ASP A 471 -17.14 13.38 10.98
C ASP A 471 -16.64 13.44 12.43
N ASP A 472 -17.55 13.34 13.41
CA ASP A 472 -17.24 13.19 14.84
C ASP A 472 -16.63 11.83 15.19
N ILE A 473 -16.83 10.81 14.33
CA ILE A 473 -16.32 9.46 14.57
C ILE A 473 -14.82 9.44 14.37
N SER A 474 -14.06 9.19 15.44
CA SER A 474 -12.60 9.10 15.37
C SER A 474 -12.10 7.96 14.47
N TYR A 475 -12.80 6.81 14.49
CA TYR A 475 -12.37 5.62 13.74
C TYR A 475 -13.16 5.41 12.43
N LYS A 476 -12.82 6.18 11.40
CA LYS A 476 -13.51 6.22 10.09
C LYS A 476 -13.27 4.99 9.17
N LYS A 477 -13.03 3.80 9.72
CA LYS A 477 -12.80 2.55 8.96
C LYS A 477 -13.81 1.47 9.36
N PRO A 478 -14.71 1.05 8.45
CA PRO A 478 -15.55 -0.13 8.68
C PRO A 478 -14.72 -1.41 8.89
N LEU A 479 -15.20 -2.24 9.82
CA LEU A 479 -14.67 -3.56 10.16
C LEU A 479 -15.74 -4.62 9.92
N LYS A 480 -15.32 -5.89 9.94
CA LYS A 480 -16.22 -7.05 9.94
C LYS A 480 -16.23 -7.66 11.33
N LEU A 481 -17.41 -8.02 11.82
CA LEU A 481 -17.52 -8.96 12.93
C LEU A 481 -17.07 -10.34 12.47
N VAL A 482 -16.37 -11.06 13.33
CA VAL A 482 -16.06 -12.49 13.16
C VAL A 482 -17.05 -13.27 14.00
N CYS A 483 -17.72 -14.28 13.42
CA CYS A 483 -18.56 -15.20 14.19
C CYS A 483 -17.75 -16.47 14.49
N LEU A 484 -17.70 -16.87 15.76
CA LEU A 484 -17.09 -18.13 16.21
C LEU A 484 -18.04 -18.76 17.23
N ASN A 485 -18.42 -20.01 17.01
CA ASN A 485 -19.30 -20.80 17.90
C ASN A 485 -20.61 -20.08 18.31
N GLY A 486 -21.15 -19.22 17.43
CA GLY A 486 -22.38 -18.45 17.67
C GLY A 486 -22.17 -17.07 18.31
N SER A 487 -21.01 -16.81 18.91
CA SER A 487 -20.63 -15.50 19.45
C SER A 487 -20.01 -14.60 18.37
N PHE A 488 -20.29 -13.29 18.44
CA PHE A 488 -19.71 -12.28 17.55
C PHE A 488 -18.54 -11.57 18.22
N TYR A 489 -17.46 -11.38 17.46
CA TYR A 489 -16.23 -10.75 17.90
C TYR A 489 -15.92 -9.53 17.04
N PHE A 490 -15.73 -8.38 17.70
CA PHE A 490 -15.26 -7.15 17.09
C PHE A 490 -13.72 -7.10 17.17
N PRO A 491 -12.99 -7.30 16.07
CA PRO A 491 -11.53 -7.39 16.10
C PRO A 491 -10.92 -6.05 16.49
N LEU A 492 -9.95 -6.07 17.41
CA LEU A 492 -9.20 -4.87 17.78
C LEU A 492 -8.38 -4.42 16.56
N HIS A 493 -8.48 -3.13 16.19
CA HIS A 493 -7.52 -2.59 15.25
C HIS A 493 -6.13 -2.55 15.93
N PRO A 494 -4.99 -2.86 15.25
CA PRO A 494 -3.70 -3.06 15.91
C PRO A 494 -3.04 -1.85 16.59
N TYR A 495 -3.78 -0.75 16.78
CA TYR A 495 -3.32 0.52 17.38
C TYR A 495 -4.14 0.87 18.64
N GLY A 496 -4.96 -0.07 19.15
CA GLY A 496 -5.50 -0.02 20.52
C GLY A 496 -4.50 -0.63 21.52
N LYS A 497 -4.40 -0.05 22.72
CA LYS A 497 -3.48 -0.51 23.77
C LYS A 497 -3.79 -1.93 24.25
N SER A 498 -2.82 -2.52 24.94
CA SER A 498 -2.99 -3.67 25.83
C SER A 498 -4.07 -3.36 26.88
N PHE A 499 -5.27 -3.88 26.66
CA PHE A 499 -6.33 -3.89 27.68
C PHE A 499 -5.94 -4.91 28.75
N THR A 500 -5.31 -4.43 29.82
CA THR A 500 -5.21 -5.15 31.09
C THR A 500 -6.62 -5.48 31.58
N THR A 501 -6.76 -6.64 32.20
CA THR A 501 -8.03 -7.26 32.61
C THR A 501 -8.93 -6.31 33.41
N ILE A 502 -10.23 -6.35 33.09
CA ILE A 502 -11.32 -5.99 34.00
C ILE A 502 -11.72 -7.28 34.73
#